data_AF-A0A4R6G5H0-F1
#
_entry.id   AF-A0A4R6G5H0-F1
#
_cell.length_a   1.000
_cell.length_b   1.000
_cell.length_c   1.000
_cell.angle_alpha   90.00
_cell.angle_beta   90.00
_cell.angle_gamma   90.00
#
_symmetry.space_group_name_H-M   'P 1'
#
loop_
_entity.id
_entity.type
_entity.pdbx_description
1 polymer ?
#
loop_
_entity_poly.entity_id
_entity_poly.type
_entity_poly.pdbx_seq_one_letter_code
_entity_poly.pdbx_strand_id
1 'polypeptide(L)'
;MSQSEKKDEWSALLESQQQELLNMSAAELLDGEDIDALRKEKLSLLSAARAEIGRRRLAAAKTGLALKTAAHETKTDVIDIQTARAFVQSAMNDPRYTLAARKLDEMSDEDVVRIYQQLQKLRSDSE
;
A
#
# COMPACT_ATOMS: atom_id res chain seq x y z
N MET A 1 -44.93 -15.31 56.46
CA MET A 1 -44.23 -14.87 55.24
C MET A 1 -45.26 -14.72 54.12
N SER A 2 -45.61 -13.49 53.80
CA SER A 2 -46.48 -13.13 52.66
C SER A 2 -45.77 -13.41 51.33
N GLN A 3 -46.53 -13.63 50.24
CA GLN A 3 -45.94 -13.80 48.90
C GLN A 3 -45.14 -12.56 48.44
N SER A 4 -45.48 -11.37 48.94
CA SER A 4 -44.75 -10.13 48.64
C SER A 4 -43.34 -10.15 49.23
N GLU A 5 -43.20 -10.53 50.50
CA GLU A 5 -41.91 -10.58 51.21
C GLU A 5 -40.94 -11.53 50.52
N LYS A 6 -41.41 -12.70 50.06
CA LYS A 6 -40.57 -13.63 49.29
C LYS A 6 -40.07 -13.02 47.98
N LYS A 7 -40.90 -12.24 47.28
CA LYS A 7 -40.51 -11.60 46.01
C LYS A 7 -39.43 -10.52 46.23
N ASP A 8 -39.51 -9.81 47.34
CA ASP A 8 -38.53 -8.79 47.72
C ASP A 8 -37.19 -9.42 48.11
N GLU A 9 -37.19 -10.55 48.84
CA GLU A 9 -35.98 -11.33 49.15
C GLU A 9 -35.28 -11.87 47.88
N TRP A 10 -36.03 -12.39 46.92
CA TRP A 10 -35.48 -12.86 45.64
C TRP A 10 -34.86 -11.73 44.82
N SER A 11 -35.50 -10.56 44.83
CA SER A 11 -34.98 -9.38 44.14
C SER A 11 -33.68 -8.89 44.78
N ALA A 12 -33.62 -8.86 46.12
CA ALA A 12 -32.41 -8.49 46.86
C ALA A 12 -31.25 -9.47 46.63
N LEU A 13 -31.53 -10.78 46.53
CA LEU A 13 -30.52 -11.79 46.20
C LEU A 13 -29.95 -11.55 44.80
N LEU A 14 -30.80 -11.29 43.80
CA LEU A 14 -30.36 -11.04 42.42
C LEU A 14 -29.54 -9.75 42.31
N GLU A 15 -29.97 -8.68 42.98
CA GLU A 15 -29.24 -7.42 43.06
C GLU A 15 -27.85 -7.63 43.68
N SER A 16 -27.77 -8.38 44.79
CA SER A 16 -26.50 -8.72 45.45
C SER A 16 -25.56 -9.51 44.55
N GLN A 17 -26.08 -10.51 43.83
CA GLN A 17 -25.27 -11.31 42.89
C GLN A 17 -24.80 -10.48 41.70
N GLN A 18 -25.65 -9.59 41.20
CA GLN A 18 -25.27 -8.65 40.15
C GLN A 18 -24.18 -7.69 40.62
N GLN A 19 -24.29 -7.16 41.84
CA GLN A 19 -23.29 -6.26 42.41
C GLN A 19 -21.96 -6.96 42.65
N GLU A 20 -21.98 -8.23 43.07
CA GLU A 20 -20.77 -9.05 43.21
C GLU A 20 -20.05 -9.18 41.86
N LEU A 21 -20.76 -9.54 40.80
CA LEU A 21 -20.20 -9.66 39.45
C LEU A 21 -19.68 -8.33 38.89
N LEU A 22 -20.36 -7.21 39.16
CA LEU A 22 -19.92 -5.88 38.72
C LEU A 22 -18.69 -5.39 39.50
N ASN A 23 -18.51 -5.85 40.73
CA ASN A 23 -17.40 -5.49 41.59
C ASN A 23 -16.17 -6.41 41.44
N MET A 24 -16.29 -7.51 40.70
CA MET A 24 -15.15 -8.38 40.40
C MET A 24 -14.04 -7.58 39.72
N SER A 25 -12.82 -7.75 40.21
CA SER A 25 -11.65 -7.12 39.60
C SER A 25 -11.32 -7.77 38.27
N ALA A 26 -10.71 -7.01 37.36
CA ALA A 26 -10.25 -7.58 36.09
C ALA A 26 -9.27 -8.75 36.28
N ALA A 27 -8.52 -8.78 37.40
CA ALA A 27 -7.64 -9.89 37.74
C ALA A 27 -8.42 -11.17 38.07
N GLU A 28 -9.53 -11.09 38.81
CA GLU A 28 -10.40 -12.24 39.09
C GLU A 28 -11.16 -12.72 37.83
N LEU A 29 -11.48 -11.79 36.93
CA LEU A 29 -12.17 -12.09 35.67
C LEU A 29 -11.27 -12.79 34.63
N LEU A 30 -9.95 -12.65 34.79
CA LEU A 30 -8.91 -13.21 33.91
C LEU A 30 -8.10 -14.30 34.62
N ASP A 31 -8.60 -14.89 35.71
CA ASP A 31 -7.92 -15.94 36.50
C ASP A 31 -6.47 -15.58 36.89
N GLY A 32 -6.18 -14.30 37.10
CA GLY A 32 -4.86 -13.79 37.46
C GLY A 32 -3.89 -13.58 36.28
N GLU A 33 -4.36 -13.65 35.03
CA GLU A 33 -3.51 -13.34 33.87
C GLU A 33 -3.12 -11.86 33.81
N ASP A 34 -1.85 -11.60 33.46
CA ASP A 34 -1.33 -10.25 33.25
C ASP A 34 -1.84 -9.68 31.92
N ILE A 35 -2.80 -8.75 32.03
CA ILE A 35 -3.42 -8.03 30.92
C ILE A 35 -2.37 -7.32 30.06
N ASP A 36 -1.33 -6.77 30.67
CA ASP A 36 -0.31 -6.03 29.95
C ASP A 36 0.64 -6.96 29.21
N ALA A 37 0.93 -8.15 29.76
CA ALA A 37 1.63 -9.21 29.03
C ALA A 37 0.83 -9.69 27.81
N LEU A 38 -0.46 -9.97 27.99
CA LEU A 38 -1.34 -10.40 26.91
C LEU A 38 -1.44 -9.34 25.80
N ARG A 39 -1.63 -8.07 26.16
CA ARG A 39 -1.65 -6.96 25.19
C ARG A 39 -0.34 -6.84 24.43
N LYS A 40 0.81 -6.91 25.13
CA LYS A 40 2.13 -6.86 24.49
C LYS A 40 2.31 -7.99 23.48
N GLU A 41 1.91 -9.20 23.83
CA GLU A 41 1.97 -10.36 22.95
C GLU A 41 1.12 -10.14 21.68
N LYS A 42 -0.14 -9.72 21.84
CA LYS A 42 -1.03 -9.48 20.69
C LYS A 42 -0.54 -8.33 19.80
N LEU A 43 -0.01 -7.26 20.39
CA LEU A 43 0.58 -6.15 19.62
C LEU A 43 1.85 -6.59 18.87
N SER A 44 2.69 -7.42 19.49
CA SER A 44 3.86 -8.00 18.85
C SER A 44 3.46 -8.83 17.62
N LEU A 45 2.48 -9.73 17.79
CA LEU A 45 1.95 -10.55 16.69
C LEU A 45 1.41 -9.70 15.54
N LEU A 46 0.63 -8.67 15.85
CA LEU A 46 0.08 -7.75 14.85
C LEU A 46 1.19 -7.01 14.09
N SER A 47 2.24 -6.57 14.80
CA SER A 47 3.37 -5.86 14.19
C SER A 47 4.17 -6.76 13.24
N ALA A 48 4.40 -8.02 13.63
CA ALA A 48 5.08 -9.02 12.80
C ALA A 48 4.29 -9.33 11.54
N ALA A 49 2.97 -9.51 11.66
CA ALA A 49 2.10 -9.73 10.51
C ALA A 49 2.12 -8.55 9.52
N ARG A 50 2.08 -7.31 10.02
CA ARG A 50 2.18 -6.10 9.18
C ARG A 50 3.51 -6.02 8.46
N ALA A 51 4.62 -6.30 9.14
CA ALA A 51 5.94 -6.31 8.53
C ALA A 51 6.04 -7.36 7.41
N GLU A 52 5.49 -8.55 7.61
CA GLU A 52 5.47 -9.61 6.61
C GLU A 52 4.66 -9.24 5.37
N ILE A 53 3.46 -8.68 5.55
CA ILE A 53 2.66 -8.18 4.42
C ILE A 53 3.41 -7.08 3.66
N GLY A 54 4.08 -6.17 4.37
CA GLY A 54 4.91 -5.13 3.77
C GLY A 54 6.04 -5.72 2.90
N ARG A 55 6.77 -6.72 3.43
CA ARG A 55 7.82 -7.43 2.69
C ARG A 55 7.28 -8.09 1.42
N ARG A 56 6.13 -8.76 1.49
CA ARG A 56 5.49 -9.40 0.33
C ARG A 56 5.07 -8.38 -0.74
N ARG A 57 4.46 -7.27 -0.32
CA ARG A 57 4.10 -6.17 -1.25
C ARG A 57 5.32 -5.60 -1.95
N LEU A 58 6.40 -5.37 -1.20
CA LEU A 58 7.65 -4.84 -1.75
C LEU A 58 8.30 -5.85 -2.71
N ALA A 59 8.30 -7.14 -2.38
CA ALA A 59 8.78 -8.19 -3.27
C ALA A 59 7.98 -8.23 -4.58
N ALA A 60 6.64 -8.17 -4.51
CA ALA A 60 5.78 -8.11 -5.69
C ALA A 60 5.99 -6.84 -6.52
N ALA A 61 6.23 -5.69 -5.88
CA ALA A 61 6.56 -4.46 -6.59
C ALA A 61 7.91 -4.54 -7.30
N LYS A 62 8.92 -5.15 -6.67
CA LYS A 62 10.24 -5.38 -7.28
C LYS A 62 10.16 -6.30 -8.49
N THR A 63 9.41 -7.39 -8.40
CA THR A 63 9.23 -8.29 -9.55
C THR A 63 8.46 -7.59 -10.67
N GLY A 64 7.41 -6.83 -10.34
CA GLY A 64 6.68 -6.03 -11.32
C GLY A 64 7.55 -4.96 -12.01
N LEU A 65 8.47 -4.33 -11.28
CA LEU A 65 9.43 -3.38 -11.85
C LEU A 65 10.43 -4.08 -12.77
N ALA A 66 11.02 -5.20 -12.34
CA ALA A 66 11.97 -5.97 -13.14
C ALA A 66 11.37 -6.48 -14.46
N LEU A 67 10.10 -6.89 -14.44
CA LEU A 67 9.38 -7.29 -15.65
C LEU A 67 9.16 -6.09 -16.60
N LYS A 68 8.86 -4.91 -16.05
CA LYS A 68 8.71 -3.68 -16.85
C LYS A 68 10.03 -3.22 -17.46
N THR A 69 11.15 -3.32 -16.74
CA THR A 69 12.46 -2.94 -17.28
C THR A 69 12.90 -3.91 -18.37
N ALA A 70 12.74 -5.23 -18.18
CA ALA A 70 13.04 -6.21 -19.23
C ALA A 70 12.16 -6.04 -20.49
N ALA A 71 10.88 -5.70 -20.31
CA ALA A 71 9.97 -5.37 -21.42
C ALA A 71 10.30 -4.04 -22.11
N HIS A 72 10.99 -3.13 -21.42
CA HIS A 72 11.47 -1.87 -22.00
C HIS A 72 12.75 -2.08 -22.79
N GLU A 73 13.72 -2.82 -22.22
CA GLU A 73 15.00 -3.16 -22.85
C GLU A 73 14.80 -3.89 -24.20
N THR A 74 13.84 -4.82 -24.26
CA THR A 74 13.51 -5.56 -25.50
C THR A 74 12.87 -4.68 -26.59
N LYS A 75 12.28 -3.53 -26.25
CA LYS A 75 11.73 -2.59 -27.24
C LYS A 75 12.76 -1.57 -27.76
N THR A 76 13.81 -1.32 -27.00
CA THR A 76 14.88 -0.39 -27.38
C THR A 76 15.81 -0.94 -28.46
N ASP A 77 15.95 -2.25 -28.58
CA ASP A 77 16.93 -2.91 -29.47
C ASP A 77 16.67 -2.79 -30.98
N VAL A 78 15.57 -2.16 -31.41
CA VAL A 78 15.19 -2.06 -32.84
C VAL A 78 15.13 -0.61 -33.35
N ILE A 79 15.44 0.38 -32.50
CA ILE A 79 15.32 1.79 -32.88
C ILE A 79 16.68 2.31 -33.36
N ASP A 80 16.79 2.60 -34.65
CA ASP A 80 17.93 3.34 -35.19
C ASP A 80 17.98 4.75 -34.59
N ILE A 81 19.10 5.06 -33.94
CA ILE A 81 19.34 6.30 -33.23
C ILE A 81 19.26 7.51 -34.17
N GLN A 82 19.70 7.37 -35.44
CA GLN A 82 19.62 8.48 -36.39
C GLN A 82 18.18 8.81 -36.76
N THR A 83 17.37 7.78 -37.01
CA THR A 83 15.93 7.93 -37.23
C THR A 83 15.23 8.57 -36.02
N ALA A 84 15.59 8.16 -34.80
CA ALA A 84 15.05 8.75 -33.58
C ALA A 84 15.40 10.24 -33.44
N ARG A 85 16.67 10.64 -33.68
CA ARG A 85 17.09 12.05 -33.64
C ARG A 85 16.33 12.90 -34.65
N ALA A 86 16.24 12.43 -35.90
CA ALA A 86 15.54 13.15 -36.95
C ALA A 86 14.05 13.37 -36.61
N PHE A 87 13.41 12.37 -36.00
CA PHE A 87 12.01 12.48 -35.56
C PHE A 87 11.85 13.44 -34.38
N VAL A 88 12.71 13.37 -33.36
CA VAL A 88 12.62 14.29 -32.22
C VAL A 88 12.85 15.74 -32.69
N GLN A 89 13.78 15.95 -33.63
CA GLN A 89 14.06 17.27 -34.18
C GLN A 89 12.91 17.83 -35.04
N SER A 90 12.16 16.99 -35.75
CA SER A 90 10.94 17.43 -36.43
C SER A 90 9.81 17.74 -35.45
N ALA A 91 9.64 16.92 -34.41
CA ALA A 91 8.63 17.12 -33.36
C ALA A 91 8.88 18.37 -32.51
N MET A 92 10.14 18.81 -32.34
CA MET A 92 10.46 20.09 -31.69
C MET A 92 9.87 21.31 -32.40
N ASN A 93 9.66 21.21 -33.72
CA ASN A 93 9.10 22.28 -34.54
C ASN A 93 7.58 22.12 -34.77
N ASP A 94 6.96 21.07 -34.21
CA ASP A 94 5.54 20.82 -34.36
C ASP A 94 4.75 21.48 -33.21
N PRO A 95 3.76 22.35 -33.50
CA PRO A 95 2.95 23.02 -32.47
C PRO A 95 2.11 22.05 -31.61
N ARG A 96 1.96 20.78 -32.01
CA ARG A 96 1.25 19.76 -31.23
C ARG A 96 2.03 19.29 -30.00
N TYR A 97 3.34 19.46 -29.98
CA TYR A 97 4.20 18.98 -28.90
C TYR A 97 4.93 20.16 -28.25
N THR A 98 4.93 20.23 -26.92
CA THR A 98 5.74 21.20 -26.18
C THR A 98 6.93 20.47 -25.58
N LEU A 99 8.09 20.54 -26.24
CA LEU A 99 9.35 19.99 -25.74
C LEU A 99 10.14 21.09 -25.02
N ALA A 100 10.43 20.90 -23.74
CA ALA A 100 11.33 21.78 -22.98
C ALA A 100 12.77 21.56 -23.47
N ALA A 101 13.18 22.35 -24.46
CA ALA A 101 14.45 22.18 -25.16
C ALA A 101 15.65 22.56 -24.27
N ARG A 102 16.36 21.57 -23.74
CA ARG A 102 17.83 21.64 -23.69
C ARG A 102 18.34 20.94 -24.95
N LYS A 103 19.35 21.52 -25.60
CA LYS A 103 19.81 21.18 -26.95
C LYS A 103 19.86 19.66 -27.17
N LEU A 104 19.24 19.20 -28.26
CA LEU A 104 19.24 17.79 -28.68
C LEU A 104 20.68 17.25 -28.91
N ASP A 105 21.60 18.12 -29.32
CA ASP A 105 23.04 17.79 -29.48
C ASP A 105 23.75 17.48 -28.15
N GLU A 106 23.22 17.95 -27.02
CA GLU A 106 23.77 17.69 -25.69
C GLU A 106 23.11 16.46 -25.02
N MET A 107 22.16 15.81 -25.70
CA MET A 107 21.42 14.66 -25.18
C MET A 107 22.12 13.34 -25.48
N SER A 108 22.11 12.44 -24.49
CA SER A 108 22.57 11.07 -24.66
C SER A 108 21.66 10.31 -25.65
N ASP A 109 22.22 9.33 -26.35
CA ASP A 109 21.50 8.49 -27.31
C ASP A 109 20.32 7.78 -26.65
N GLU A 110 20.48 7.36 -25.40
CA GLU A 110 19.44 6.75 -24.56
C GLU A 110 18.28 7.72 -24.31
N ASP A 111 18.57 8.99 -24.02
CA ASP A 111 17.55 10.01 -23.81
C ASP A 111 16.79 10.34 -25.10
N VAL A 112 17.47 10.36 -26.25
CA VAL A 112 16.83 10.57 -27.55
C VAL A 112 15.83 9.46 -27.82
N VAL A 113 16.22 8.20 -27.63
CA VAL A 113 15.33 7.04 -27.85
C VAL A 113 14.15 7.07 -26.88
N ARG A 114 14.37 7.46 -25.62
CA ARG A 114 13.32 7.62 -24.62
C ARG A 114 12.28 8.67 -25.03
N ILE A 115 12.72 9.84 -25.48
CA ILE A 115 11.80 10.91 -25.95
C ILE A 115 11.05 10.46 -27.21
N TYR A 116 11.74 9.83 -28.16
CA TYR A 116 11.12 9.28 -29.36
C TYR A 116 9.97 8.31 -29.02
N GLN A 117 10.19 7.37 -28.09
CA GLN A 117 9.15 6.44 -27.65
C GLN A 117 7.98 7.13 -26.94
N GLN A 118 8.26 8.16 -26.13
CA GLN A 118 7.22 8.95 -25.46
C GLN A 118 6.34 9.71 -26.48
N LEU A 119 6.95 10.32 -27.50
CA LEU A 119 6.24 11.01 -28.57
C LEU A 119 5.41 10.04 -29.42
N GLN A 120 5.95 8.86 -29.75
CA GLN A 120 5.19 7.81 -30.45
C GLN A 120 3.95 7.37 -29.66
N LYS A 121 4.09 7.21 -28.35
CA LYS A 121 2.97 6.85 -27.49
C LYS A 121 1.91 7.96 -27.41
N LEU A 122 2.34 9.21 -27.27
CA LEU A 122 1.44 10.36 -27.28
C LEU A 122 0.67 10.46 -28.60
N ARG A 123 1.34 10.18 -29.72
CA ARG A 123 0.70 10.13 -31.04
C ARG A 123 -0.35 9.02 -31.12
N SER A 124 -0.03 7.80 -30.68
CA SER A 124 -0.98 6.67 -30.69
C SER A 124 -2.16 6.86 -29.74
N ASP A 125 -1.99 7.62 -28.65
CA ASP A 125 -3.07 7.92 -27.71
C ASP A 125 -3.96 9.10 -28.19
N SER A 126 -3.52 9.85 -29.20
CA SER A 126 -4.23 11.01 -29.78
C SER A 126 -4.96 10.73 -31.10
N GLU A 127 -4.74 9.55 -31.70
CA GLU A 127 -5.49 9.00 -32.84
C GLU A 127 -6.70 8.18 -32.35
#